data_AF-A0A3M1WNE4-F1
#
_entry.id   AF-A0A3M1WNE4-F1
#
_cell.length_a   1.000
_cell.length_b   1.000
_cell.length_c   1.000
_cell.angle_alpha   90.00
_cell.angle_beta   90.00
_cell.angle_gamma   90.00
#
_symmetry.space_group_name_H-M   'P 1'
#
loop_
_entity.id
_entity.type
_entity.pdbx_description
1 polymer ?
#
loop_
_entity_poly.entity_id
_entity_poly.type
_entity_poly.pdbx_seq_one_letter_code
_entity_poly.pdbx_strand_id
1 'polypeptide(L)'
;MRENTCAAQPQQPLSHGRRLQLRPCEWTAREPGGSAQAPTTLFGNRSQNPDFAAGFLAASHSALLLRAFHVLAMSHRSPRYSTAISAVMEMNKFVHVCLTPALIDQFDVSEAIVVVIDILRATTTMCVAFDHGAELIVPVEKVEECLTYKPQGFITAGERSGEHLDGFDLGNSPFSYTREAIGGKKIAITTTNGTRAIKAAQERGAKEIVVGSFSNISLLTNWLIQQNEHVCLLCAGWRDNVTLEDTIFAGAMVRKLRHDFRRFQDTALVAETLFQSANVRKRYFFRHSSHFYRLVHLNLQEEVKYAMHRDTHPVLPIMIGNELHDISKVKGDYKAFKKQVQAEQKARAARQV
;
A
#
# COMPACT_ATOMS: atom_id res chain seq x y z
N MET A 1 7.38 -32.96 38.06
CA MET A 1 6.11 -32.62 38.74
C MET A 1 5.69 -31.23 38.28
N ARG A 2 4.59 -30.95 37.59
CA ARG A 2 3.44 -31.73 37.12
C ARG A 2 3.23 -31.44 35.62
N GLU A 3 3.01 -32.49 34.85
CA GLU A 3 2.59 -32.43 33.45
C GLU A 3 1.05 -32.35 33.41
N ASN A 4 0.49 -31.49 32.58
CA ASN A 4 -0.93 -31.53 32.24
C ASN A 4 -1.05 -31.95 30.77
N THR A 5 -1.23 -33.25 30.58
CA THR A 5 -1.71 -33.87 29.35
C THR A 5 -3.22 -33.66 29.24
N CYS A 6 -3.69 -33.05 28.16
CA CYS A 6 -5.12 -32.98 27.86
C CYS A 6 -5.41 -34.02 26.76
N ALA A 7 -6.01 -35.14 27.16
CA ALA A 7 -6.47 -36.19 26.27
C ALA A 7 -7.70 -35.71 25.46
N ALA A 8 -7.73 -36.08 24.18
CA ALA A 8 -8.85 -35.87 23.28
C ALA A 8 -10.04 -36.77 23.69
N GLN A 9 -11.26 -36.19 23.71
CA GLN A 9 -12.50 -36.96 23.80
C GLN A 9 -13.21 -36.99 22.43
N PRO A 10 -13.90 -38.09 22.09
CA PRO A 10 -14.47 -38.29 20.75
C PRO A 10 -15.79 -37.53 20.57
N GLN A 11 -15.97 -36.99 19.36
CA GLN A 11 -17.19 -36.28 18.94
C GLN A 11 -18.38 -37.25 18.82
N GLN A 12 -19.52 -36.88 19.44
CA GLN A 12 -20.82 -37.48 19.16
C GLN A 12 -21.58 -36.65 18.09
N PRO A 13 -22.43 -37.29 17.25
CA PRO A 13 -23.11 -36.61 16.15
C PRO A 13 -24.30 -35.78 16.64
N LEU A 14 -24.44 -34.56 16.11
CA LEU A 14 -25.55 -33.65 16.41
C LEU A 14 -26.82 -34.04 15.64
N SER A 15 -27.87 -34.37 16.37
CA SER A 15 -29.24 -34.50 15.85
C SER A 15 -30.04 -33.20 16.07
N HIS A 16 -30.52 -32.65 14.96
CA HIS A 16 -31.79 -31.93 14.74
C HIS A 16 -32.32 -30.93 15.81
N GLY A 17 -32.29 -29.66 15.41
CA GLY A 17 -33.46 -28.77 15.50
C GLY A 17 -33.71 -28.01 16.80
N ARG A 18 -33.06 -26.84 16.97
CA ARG A 18 -33.64 -25.68 17.68
C ARG A 18 -33.20 -24.37 17.01
N ARG A 19 -34.17 -23.53 16.63
CA ARG A 19 -33.94 -22.13 16.24
C ARG A 19 -33.40 -21.36 17.45
N LEU A 20 -32.20 -20.80 17.33
CA LEU A 20 -31.69 -19.78 18.25
C LEU A 20 -32.35 -18.43 17.90
N GLN A 21 -33.23 -17.93 18.77
CA GLN A 21 -33.64 -16.54 18.76
C GLN A 21 -32.48 -15.69 19.29
N LEU A 22 -31.90 -14.85 18.44
CA LEU A 22 -30.93 -13.84 18.85
C LEU A 22 -31.67 -12.71 19.57
N ARG A 23 -31.34 -12.47 20.85
CA ARG A 23 -31.73 -11.23 21.54
C ARG A 23 -30.83 -10.08 21.07
N PRO A 24 -31.35 -8.87 20.85
CA PRO A 24 -30.51 -7.71 20.59
C PRO A 24 -29.67 -7.40 21.83
N CYS A 25 -28.36 -7.18 21.66
CA CYS A 25 -27.53 -6.60 22.70
C CYS A 25 -27.78 -5.09 22.76
N GLU A 26 -28.53 -4.65 23.77
CA GLU A 26 -28.58 -3.24 24.16
C GLU A 26 -27.27 -2.87 24.87
N TRP A 27 -26.50 -1.95 24.26
CA TRP A 27 -25.36 -1.32 24.92
C TRP A 27 -25.89 -0.31 25.94
N THR A 28 -25.92 -0.68 27.22
CA THR A 28 -26.15 0.26 28.31
C THR A 28 -24.81 0.81 28.79
N ALA A 29 -24.51 2.05 28.43
CA ALA A 29 -23.43 2.80 29.05
C ALA A 29 -23.82 3.10 30.52
N ARG A 30 -23.01 2.66 31.48
CA ARG A 30 -23.11 3.11 32.87
C ARG A 30 -22.54 4.52 32.96
N GLU A 31 -23.39 5.51 33.26
CA GLU A 31 -22.93 6.82 33.68
C GLU A 31 -22.60 6.83 35.19
N PRO A 32 -21.52 7.51 35.62
CA PRO A 32 -21.32 7.87 37.01
C PRO A 32 -22.14 9.13 37.33
N GLY A 33 -23.20 8.98 38.12
CA GLY A 33 -24.03 10.10 38.57
C GLY A 33 -23.33 10.97 39.62
N GLY A 34 -22.80 12.11 39.17
CA GLY A 34 -22.51 13.30 39.96
C GLY A 34 -23.01 14.52 39.18
N SER A 35 -23.91 15.30 39.78
CA SER A 35 -24.72 16.35 39.17
C SER A 35 -23.93 17.48 38.48
N ALA A 36 -24.20 17.73 37.20
CA ALA A 36 -24.12 19.06 36.58
C ALA A 36 -24.98 19.09 35.30
N GLN A 37 -25.92 20.04 35.23
CA GLN A 37 -26.85 20.24 34.11
C GLN A 37 -26.15 20.84 32.88
N ALA A 38 -26.48 20.35 31.68
CA ALA A 38 -26.33 21.08 30.41
C ALA A 38 -27.45 20.67 29.44
N PRO A 39 -27.96 21.59 28.59
CA PRO A 39 -29.28 21.46 27.98
C PRO A 39 -29.29 20.63 26.69
N THR A 40 -30.28 19.76 26.61
CA THR A 40 -30.74 19.02 25.43
C THR A 40 -31.50 19.95 24.49
N THR A 41 -31.09 20.05 23.22
CA THR A 41 -31.98 20.02 22.04
C THR A 41 -31.15 20.06 20.76
N LEU A 42 -30.99 18.92 20.09
CA LEU A 42 -30.70 18.84 18.66
C LEU A 42 -31.63 17.73 18.12
N PHE A 43 -32.34 18.05 17.04
CA PHE A 43 -33.45 17.30 16.43
C PHE A 43 -34.85 17.63 16.99
N GLY A 44 -35.27 18.87 16.74
CA GLY A 44 -36.68 19.25 16.66
C GLY A 44 -37.21 19.00 15.25
N ASN A 45 -38.08 18.00 15.11
CA ASN A 45 -38.94 17.79 13.95
C ASN A 45 -40.02 18.89 13.92
N ARG A 46 -40.19 19.60 12.80
CA ARG A 46 -41.47 20.21 12.40
C ARG A 46 -41.52 20.38 10.88
N SER A 47 -42.46 19.67 10.27
CA SER A 47 -43.01 20.01 8.95
C SER A 47 -44.31 20.80 9.12
N GLN A 48 -44.69 21.48 8.03
CA GLN A 48 -45.98 22.14 7.72
C GLN A 48 -46.08 23.65 8.03
N ASN A 49 -45.77 24.48 7.03
CA ASN A 49 -46.80 25.21 6.26
C ASN A 49 -46.18 25.84 4.98
N PRO A 50 -46.76 25.64 3.77
CA PRO A 50 -46.37 26.35 2.56
C PRO A 50 -47.24 27.60 2.40
N ASP A 51 -46.61 28.75 2.19
CA ASP A 51 -47.16 30.04 1.77
C ASP A 51 -46.62 31.12 2.71
N PHE A 52 -45.52 31.76 2.30
CA PHE A 52 -45.24 33.18 2.43
C PHE A 52 -43.80 33.44 1.92
N ALA A 53 -43.65 34.47 1.08
CA ALA A 53 -42.39 35.02 0.56
C ALA A 53 -41.77 34.36 -0.69
N ALA A 54 -42.58 34.22 -1.75
CA ALA A 54 -42.07 34.43 -3.10
C ALA A 54 -41.91 35.94 -3.34
N GLY A 55 -40.69 36.40 -3.60
CA GLY A 55 -40.42 37.77 -4.05
C GLY A 55 -39.61 38.60 -3.06
N PHE A 56 -38.30 38.37 -3.00
CA PHE A 56 -37.24 39.36 -2.65
C PHE A 56 -35.90 38.62 -2.49
N LEU A 57 -35.30 38.06 -3.56
CA LEU A 57 -33.91 37.54 -3.50
C LEU A 57 -33.25 37.25 -4.86
N ALA A 58 -33.72 37.87 -5.96
CA ALA A 58 -33.17 37.62 -7.30
C ALA A 58 -32.17 38.69 -7.81
N ALA A 59 -31.72 39.63 -6.97
CA ALA A 59 -30.92 40.78 -7.45
C ALA A 59 -29.57 41.02 -6.73
N SER A 60 -29.13 40.17 -5.80
CA SER A 60 -27.92 40.43 -5.00
C SER A 60 -26.78 39.42 -5.14
N HIS A 61 -26.98 38.26 -5.77
CA HIS A 61 -25.92 37.24 -5.88
C HIS A 61 -25.07 37.37 -7.16
N SER A 62 -25.64 37.86 -8.26
CA SER A 62 -24.95 37.96 -9.55
C SER A 62 -23.89 39.08 -9.58
N ALA A 63 -24.14 40.20 -8.92
CA ALA A 63 -23.19 41.33 -8.87
C ALA A 63 -21.98 41.07 -7.95
N LEU A 64 -22.15 40.26 -6.89
CA LEU A 64 -21.06 39.88 -5.98
C LEU A 64 -20.12 38.86 -6.63
N LEU A 65 -20.68 37.89 -7.36
CA LEU A 65 -19.90 36.90 -8.12
C LEU A 65 -19.15 37.53 -9.30
N LEU A 66 -19.76 38.49 -10.01
CA LEU A 66 -19.07 39.22 -11.07
C LEU A 66 -17.98 40.15 -10.53
N ARG A 67 -18.15 40.78 -9.35
CA ARG A 67 -17.08 41.55 -8.69
C ARG A 67 -15.95 40.65 -8.19
N ALA A 68 -16.26 39.46 -7.65
CA ALA A 68 -15.25 38.47 -7.28
C ALA A 68 -14.46 37.99 -8.52
N PHE A 69 -15.13 37.73 -9.64
CA PHE A 69 -14.48 37.37 -10.90
C PHE A 69 -13.66 38.52 -11.50
N HIS A 70 -14.09 39.77 -11.37
CA HIS A 70 -13.30 40.92 -11.85
C HIS A 70 -12.07 41.18 -10.97
N VAL A 71 -12.17 41.02 -9.65
CA VAL A 71 -11.01 41.11 -8.74
C VAL A 71 -10.04 39.94 -8.98
N LEU A 72 -10.55 38.72 -9.24
CA LEU A 72 -9.72 37.56 -9.63
C LEU A 72 -9.04 37.78 -11.00
N ALA A 73 -9.78 38.26 -12.02
CA ALA A 73 -9.25 38.49 -13.36
C ALA A 73 -8.25 39.65 -13.43
N MET A 74 -8.39 40.68 -12.59
CA MET A 74 -7.44 41.79 -12.49
C MET A 74 -6.24 41.51 -11.57
N SER A 75 -6.23 40.38 -10.85
CA SER A 75 -5.16 40.02 -9.90
C SER A 75 -4.06 39.11 -10.46
N HIS A 76 -4.15 38.73 -11.74
CA HIS A 76 -3.24 37.82 -12.46
C HIS A 76 -1.78 38.31 -12.66
N ARG A 77 -1.35 39.37 -11.96
CA ARG A 77 0.02 39.93 -12.07
C ARG A 77 0.70 40.18 -10.73
N SER A 78 0.32 39.49 -9.66
CA SER A 78 1.02 39.60 -8.37
C SER A 78 1.68 38.26 -7.98
N PRO A 79 3.01 38.23 -7.75
CA PRO A 79 3.73 37.00 -7.37
C PRO A 79 3.16 36.33 -6.11
N ARG A 80 2.61 37.12 -5.17
CA ARG A 80 2.08 36.65 -3.88
C ARG A 80 0.87 35.72 -4.02
N TYR A 81 0.02 35.89 -5.04
CA TYR A 81 -1.16 35.05 -5.25
C TYR A 81 -0.80 33.72 -5.95
N SER A 82 0.20 33.74 -6.85
CA SER A 82 0.76 32.51 -7.41
C SER A 82 1.35 31.64 -6.30
N THR A 83 2.05 32.22 -5.33
CA THR A 83 2.59 31.48 -4.18
C THR A 83 1.48 30.91 -3.29
N ALA A 84 0.41 31.67 -3.04
CA ALA A 84 -0.72 31.20 -2.25
C ALA A 84 -1.50 30.07 -2.93
N ILE A 85 -1.73 30.15 -4.25
CA ILE A 85 -2.38 29.08 -5.02
C ILE A 85 -1.47 27.86 -5.12
N SER A 86 -0.16 28.02 -5.35
CA SER A 86 0.80 26.92 -5.28
C SER A 86 0.83 26.29 -3.90
N ALA A 87 0.79 27.05 -2.81
CA ALA A 87 0.71 26.52 -1.45
C ALA A 87 -0.61 25.77 -1.21
N VAL A 88 -1.75 26.28 -1.69
CA VAL A 88 -3.06 25.62 -1.59
C VAL A 88 -3.14 24.35 -2.47
N MET A 89 -2.48 24.34 -3.63
CA MET A 89 -2.36 23.15 -4.48
C MET A 89 -1.38 22.12 -3.91
N GLU A 90 -0.26 22.56 -3.32
CA GLU A 90 0.66 21.71 -2.54
C GLU A 90 -0.05 21.09 -1.32
N MET A 91 -1.08 21.76 -0.78
CA MET A 91 -1.90 21.30 0.35
C MET A 91 -2.91 20.20 0.01
N ASN A 92 -3.07 19.80 -1.26
CA ASN A 92 -4.13 18.86 -1.67
C ASN A 92 -3.69 17.40 -1.91
N LYS A 93 -2.42 17.07 -1.64
CA LYS A 93 -1.90 15.69 -1.78
C LYS A 93 -2.54 14.76 -0.76
N PHE A 94 -2.92 13.57 -1.21
CA PHE A 94 -3.52 12.53 -0.38
C PHE A 94 -2.60 11.33 -0.22
N VAL A 95 -2.73 10.66 0.92
CA VAL A 95 -2.17 9.33 1.16
C VAL A 95 -3.31 8.38 1.46
N HIS A 96 -3.50 7.39 0.59
CA HIS A 96 -4.48 6.33 0.77
C HIS A 96 -3.78 5.01 1.06
N VAL A 97 -4.46 4.13 1.81
CA VAL A 97 -4.02 2.75 2.02
C VAL A 97 -5.06 1.82 1.38
N CYS A 98 -4.64 1.11 0.33
CA CYS A 98 -5.41 0.03 -0.27
C CYS A 98 -4.95 -1.28 0.36
N LEU A 99 -5.80 -1.88 1.20
CA LEU A 99 -5.42 -3.02 2.06
C LEU A 99 -5.28 -4.35 1.29
N THR A 100 -5.71 -4.41 0.04
CA THR A 100 -5.58 -5.57 -0.85
C THR A 100 -5.84 -5.16 -2.31
N PRO A 101 -5.24 -5.81 -3.33
CA PRO A 101 -5.51 -5.51 -4.73
C PRO A 101 -6.99 -5.67 -5.11
N ALA A 102 -7.75 -6.51 -4.41
CA ALA A 102 -9.19 -6.65 -4.64
C ALA A 102 -10.00 -5.35 -4.40
N LEU A 103 -9.43 -4.38 -3.65
CA LEU A 103 -10.05 -3.09 -3.41
C LEU A 103 -9.53 -1.98 -4.34
N ILE A 104 -8.56 -2.27 -5.22
CA ILE A 104 -7.88 -1.24 -6.01
C ILE A 104 -8.83 -0.43 -6.89
N ASP A 105 -9.94 -1.03 -7.32
CA ASP A 105 -10.96 -0.37 -8.13
C ASP A 105 -11.66 0.79 -7.42
N GLN A 106 -11.59 0.83 -6.08
CA GLN A 106 -12.13 1.91 -5.25
C GLN A 106 -11.17 3.10 -5.13
N PHE A 107 -9.96 2.99 -5.68
CA PHE A 107 -8.93 4.04 -5.63
C PHE A 107 -8.62 4.53 -7.04
N ASP A 108 -8.64 5.85 -7.23
CA ASP A 108 -8.04 6.47 -8.41
C ASP A 108 -6.52 6.55 -8.20
N VAL A 109 -5.79 5.70 -8.91
CA VAL A 109 -4.33 5.64 -8.88
C VAL A 109 -3.69 6.32 -10.09
N SER A 110 -4.47 6.83 -11.04
CA SER A 110 -3.96 7.39 -12.30
C SER A 110 -3.09 8.64 -12.10
N GLU A 111 -3.33 9.38 -11.01
CA GLU A 111 -2.54 10.54 -10.61
C GLU A 111 -1.64 10.28 -9.38
N ALA A 112 -1.57 9.03 -8.91
CA ALA A 112 -0.85 8.67 -7.69
C ALA A 112 0.37 7.78 -7.94
N ILE A 113 1.41 8.00 -7.14
CA ILE A 113 2.50 7.05 -6.97
C ILE A 113 1.97 5.88 -6.13
N VAL A 114 1.97 4.68 -6.71
CA VAL A 114 1.60 3.46 -6.01
C VAL A 114 2.85 2.82 -5.40
N VAL A 115 2.85 2.69 -4.07
CA VAL A 115 3.83 1.90 -3.35
C VAL A 115 3.25 0.50 -3.19
N VAL A 116 3.81 -0.49 -3.89
CA VAL A 116 3.43 -1.90 -3.72
C VAL A 116 4.13 -2.48 -2.49
N ILE A 117 3.37 -3.18 -1.66
CA ILE A 117 3.78 -3.67 -0.34
C ILE A 117 3.43 -5.15 -0.24
N ASP A 118 4.45 -6.01 -0.17
CA ASP A 118 4.35 -7.45 0.11
C ASP A 118 5.56 -7.81 0.96
N ILE A 119 5.45 -7.56 2.26
CA ILE A 119 6.58 -7.62 3.21
C ILE A 119 7.09 -9.06 3.34
N LEU A 120 6.17 -10.03 3.28
CA LEU A 120 6.43 -11.46 3.42
C LEU A 120 6.02 -12.20 2.13
N ARG A 121 6.81 -12.13 1.06
CA ARG A 121 8.23 -11.72 1.01
C ARG A 121 8.62 -10.89 -0.21
N ALA A 122 7.72 -10.73 -1.19
CA ALA A 122 8.13 -10.36 -2.54
C ALA A 122 8.88 -9.01 -2.59
N THR A 123 8.35 -7.97 -1.95
CA THR A 123 8.97 -6.63 -1.98
C THR A 123 10.27 -6.55 -1.19
N THR A 124 10.37 -7.29 -0.08
CA THR A 124 11.61 -7.43 0.69
C THR A 124 12.68 -8.12 -0.16
N THR A 125 12.34 -9.22 -0.82
CA THR A 125 13.24 -9.96 -1.72
C THR A 125 13.73 -9.10 -2.88
N MET A 126 12.84 -8.30 -3.50
CA MET A 126 13.23 -7.37 -4.56
C MET A 126 14.25 -6.33 -4.07
N CYS A 127 14.08 -5.79 -2.86
CA CYS A 127 15.04 -4.83 -2.30
C CYS A 127 16.42 -5.48 -2.06
N VAL A 128 16.45 -6.69 -1.52
CA VAL A 128 17.70 -7.45 -1.32
C VAL A 128 18.40 -7.71 -2.65
N ALA A 129 17.63 -8.13 -3.66
CA ALA A 129 18.18 -8.43 -4.98
C ALA A 129 18.88 -7.21 -5.61
N PHE A 130 18.27 -6.02 -5.55
CA PHE A 130 18.89 -4.80 -6.09
C PHE A 130 20.14 -4.36 -5.30
N ASP A 131 20.13 -4.49 -3.97
CA ASP A 131 21.29 -4.13 -3.15
C ASP A 131 22.48 -5.09 -3.40
N HIS A 132 22.17 -6.36 -3.62
CA HIS A 132 23.13 -7.39 -4.00
C HIS A 132 23.52 -7.37 -5.48
N GLY A 133 22.99 -6.40 -6.25
CA GLY A 133 23.50 -6.04 -7.56
C GLY A 133 22.75 -6.63 -8.76
N ALA A 134 21.49 -7.05 -8.61
CA ALA A 134 20.64 -7.35 -9.76
C ALA A 134 20.64 -6.15 -10.74
N GLU A 135 20.76 -6.44 -12.03
CA GLU A 135 20.73 -5.42 -13.09
C GLU A 135 19.32 -4.83 -13.23
N LEU A 136 18.32 -5.71 -13.34
CA LEU A 136 16.89 -5.40 -13.40
C LEU A 136 16.08 -6.61 -12.95
N ILE A 137 14.82 -6.37 -12.58
CA ILE A 137 13.87 -7.43 -12.21
C ILE A 137 12.62 -7.31 -13.09
N VAL A 138 12.17 -8.40 -13.71
CA VAL A 138 10.91 -8.49 -14.44
C VAL A 138 9.89 -9.25 -13.59
N PRO A 139 8.96 -8.55 -12.92
CA PRO A 139 7.88 -9.20 -12.20
C PRO A 139 6.81 -9.70 -13.18
N VAL A 140 6.48 -10.98 -13.12
CA VAL A 140 5.44 -11.60 -13.96
C VAL A 140 4.40 -12.34 -13.13
N GLU A 141 3.17 -12.37 -13.62
CA GLU A 141 2.07 -13.02 -12.92
C GLU A 141 2.11 -14.55 -13.08
N LYS A 142 2.35 -15.03 -14.31
CA LYS A 142 2.24 -16.46 -14.65
C LYS A 142 3.58 -17.18 -14.53
N VAL A 143 3.52 -18.45 -14.11
CA VAL A 143 4.71 -19.31 -13.97
C VAL A 143 5.32 -19.57 -15.34
N GLU A 144 4.49 -19.90 -16.31
CA GLU A 144 4.87 -20.24 -17.67
C GLU A 144 5.56 -19.06 -18.35
N GLU A 145 5.03 -17.85 -18.15
CA GLU A 145 5.62 -16.61 -18.63
C GLU A 145 7.01 -16.38 -18.02
N CYS A 146 7.18 -16.60 -16.72
CA CYS A 146 8.47 -16.44 -16.05
C CYS A 146 9.55 -17.36 -16.63
N LEU A 147 9.19 -18.61 -16.96
CA LEU A 147 10.13 -19.58 -17.51
C LEU A 147 10.62 -19.21 -18.91
N THR A 148 9.87 -18.40 -19.67
CA THR A 148 10.30 -17.91 -21.01
C THR A 148 11.52 -16.99 -20.95
N TYR A 149 11.84 -16.41 -19.79
CA TYR A 149 13.01 -15.56 -19.60
C TYR A 149 14.31 -16.33 -19.39
N LYS A 150 14.22 -17.60 -18.95
CA LYS A 150 15.40 -18.45 -18.73
C LYS A 150 16.30 -18.58 -19.98
N PRO A 151 15.79 -18.92 -21.19
CA PRO A 151 16.60 -18.97 -22.39
C PRO A 151 17.12 -17.60 -22.85
N GLN A 152 16.60 -16.50 -22.31
CA GLN A 152 17.08 -15.13 -22.58
C GLN A 152 18.22 -14.71 -21.64
N GLY A 153 18.71 -15.62 -20.80
CA GLY A 153 19.83 -15.37 -19.86
C GLY A 153 19.41 -14.78 -18.52
N PHE A 154 18.12 -14.81 -18.17
CA PHE A 154 17.64 -14.37 -16.87
C PHE A 154 17.74 -15.51 -15.85
N ILE A 155 17.99 -15.14 -14.59
CA ILE A 155 17.69 -16.00 -13.45
C ILE A 155 16.17 -16.03 -13.26
N THR A 156 15.57 -17.21 -13.22
CA THR A 156 14.15 -17.33 -12.87
C THR A 156 13.99 -17.55 -11.37
N ALA A 157 13.11 -16.77 -10.76
CA ALA A 157 12.79 -16.90 -9.34
C ALA A 157 11.28 -16.95 -9.09
N GLY A 158 10.83 -17.75 -8.13
CA GLY A 158 9.41 -17.73 -7.82
C GLY A 158 8.96 -18.64 -6.69
N GLU A 159 7.73 -18.38 -6.27
CA GLU A 159 7.05 -19.22 -5.29
C GLU A 159 5.56 -19.40 -5.63
N ARG A 160 4.98 -20.50 -5.16
CA ARG A 160 3.53 -20.65 -5.00
C ARG A 160 3.22 -21.18 -3.61
N SER A 161 2.29 -20.54 -2.91
CA SER A 161 1.92 -20.91 -1.53
C SER A 161 3.07 -20.95 -0.53
N GLY A 162 4.16 -20.23 -0.79
CA GLY A 162 5.38 -20.17 0.02
C GLY A 162 6.47 -21.14 -0.42
N GLU A 163 6.19 -22.05 -1.34
CA GLU A 163 7.09 -23.12 -1.79
C GLU A 163 7.82 -22.74 -3.07
N HIS A 164 9.05 -23.26 -3.22
CA HIS A 164 9.86 -23.11 -4.42
C HIS A 164 9.22 -23.82 -5.62
N LEU A 165 9.39 -23.26 -6.82
CA LEU A 165 8.84 -23.84 -8.05
C LEU A 165 9.86 -24.72 -8.77
N ASP A 166 9.44 -25.89 -9.22
CA ASP A 166 10.29 -26.77 -10.02
C ASP A 166 10.73 -26.09 -11.33
N GLY A 167 12.01 -26.25 -11.68
CA GLY A 167 12.62 -25.63 -12.85
C GLY A 167 13.08 -24.18 -12.67
N PHE A 168 12.77 -23.55 -11.53
CA PHE A 168 13.26 -22.22 -11.18
C PHE A 168 14.63 -22.27 -10.53
N ASP A 169 15.45 -21.24 -10.78
CA ASP A 169 16.80 -21.14 -10.24
C ASP A 169 16.79 -20.72 -8.77
N LEU A 170 15.87 -19.83 -8.37
CA LEU A 170 15.73 -19.32 -7.01
C LEU A 170 14.27 -19.33 -6.51
N GLY A 171 14.10 -19.34 -5.19
CA GLY A 171 12.80 -19.15 -4.54
C GLY A 171 12.48 -17.67 -4.28
N ASN A 172 11.51 -17.42 -3.41
CA ASN A 172 11.18 -16.07 -2.92
C ASN A 172 11.77 -15.77 -1.53
N SER A 173 12.77 -16.54 -1.08
CA SER A 173 13.50 -16.25 0.15
C SER A 173 14.52 -15.15 -0.11
N PRO A 174 14.56 -14.04 0.67
CA PRO A 174 15.57 -13.01 0.51
C PRO A 174 17.00 -13.55 0.70
N PHE A 175 17.18 -14.60 1.50
CA PHE A 175 18.50 -15.19 1.75
C PHE A 175 19.09 -15.93 0.55
N SER A 176 18.27 -16.29 -0.44
CA SER A 176 18.74 -16.96 -1.67
C SER A 176 19.41 -16.01 -2.65
N TYR A 177 19.27 -14.69 -2.49
CA TYR A 177 19.71 -13.69 -3.46
C TYR A 177 21.09 -13.15 -3.12
N THR A 178 22.11 -14.01 -2.98
CA THR A 178 23.46 -13.53 -2.64
C THR A 178 24.11 -12.78 -3.81
N ARG A 179 25.08 -11.89 -3.52
CA ARG A 179 25.80 -11.13 -4.55
C ARG A 179 26.49 -12.05 -5.57
N GLU A 180 27.01 -13.19 -5.14
CA GLU A 180 27.65 -14.20 -5.99
C GLU A 180 26.64 -14.86 -6.92
N ALA A 181 25.43 -15.11 -6.43
CA ALA A 181 24.36 -15.75 -7.20
C ALA A 181 23.81 -14.80 -8.28
N ILE A 182 23.58 -13.52 -7.95
CA ILE A 182 22.75 -12.62 -8.76
C ILE A 182 23.45 -11.33 -9.26
N GLY A 183 24.66 -11.04 -8.83
CA GLY A 183 25.35 -9.79 -9.15
C GLY A 183 25.51 -9.58 -10.67
N GLY A 184 25.04 -8.44 -11.16
CA GLY A 184 25.05 -8.06 -12.58
C GLY A 184 24.08 -8.84 -13.46
N LYS A 185 23.18 -9.66 -12.88
CA LYS A 185 22.26 -10.50 -13.64
C LYS A 185 20.85 -9.92 -13.67
N LYS A 186 20.10 -10.29 -14.70
CA LYS A 186 18.67 -10.00 -14.82
C LYS A 186 17.86 -11.09 -14.16
N ILE A 187 16.78 -10.73 -13.48
CA ILE A 187 15.93 -11.67 -12.75
C ILE A 187 14.51 -11.58 -13.28
N ALA A 188 13.89 -12.70 -13.61
CA ALA A 188 12.45 -12.78 -13.81
C ALA A 188 11.83 -13.40 -12.55
N ILE A 189 10.86 -12.73 -11.93
CA ILE A 189 10.27 -13.18 -10.67
C ILE A 189 8.76 -13.35 -10.77
N THR A 190 8.24 -14.47 -10.27
CA THR A 190 6.79 -14.69 -10.13
C THR A 190 6.43 -15.05 -8.69
N THR A 191 5.41 -14.38 -8.14
CA THR A 191 4.95 -14.61 -6.76
C THR A 191 3.43 -14.63 -6.73
N THR A 192 2.86 -15.12 -5.64
CA THR A 192 1.41 -15.27 -5.53
C THR A 192 0.69 -13.92 -5.42
N ASN A 193 1.27 -12.94 -4.70
CA ASN A 193 0.60 -11.67 -4.40
C ASN A 193 1.38 -10.45 -4.92
N GLY A 194 2.67 -10.32 -4.62
CA GLY A 194 3.45 -9.12 -4.98
C GLY A 194 3.41 -8.79 -6.47
N THR A 195 3.63 -9.77 -7.36
CA THR A 195 3.58 -9.53 -8.81
C THR A 195 2.16 -9.26 -9.31
N ARG A 196 1.13 -9.81 -8.65
CA ARG A 196 -0.29 -9.48 -8.91
C ARG A 196 -0.62 -8.04 -8.50
N ALA A 197 -0.13 -7.58 -7.35
CA ALA A 197 -0.34 -6.21 -6.89
C ALA A 197 0.32 -5.18 -7.82
N ILE A 198 1.54 -5.47 -8.29
CA ILE A 198 2.21 -4.68 -9.34
C ILE A 198 1.36 -4.61 -10.61
N LYS A 199 0.91 -5.77 -11.12
CA LYS A 199 0.10 -5.85 -12.33
C LYS A 199 -1.22 -5.09 -12.17
N ALA A 200 -1.91 -5.25 -11.05
CA ALA A 200 -3.13 -4.52 -10.75
C ALA A 200 -2.90 -3.00 -10.79
N ALA A 201 -1.81 -2.51 -10.20
CA ALA A 201 -1.46 -1.09 -10.27
C ALA A 201 -1.18 -0.62 -11.71
N GLN A 202 -0.50 -1.43 -12.53
CA GLN A 202 -0.26 -1.11 -13.96
C GLN A 202 -1.57 -1.05 -14.76
N GLU A 203 -2.45 -2.05 -14.61
CA GLU A 203 -3.73 -2.12 -15.32
C GLU A 203 -4.67 -0.96 -14.96
N ARG A 204 -4.59 -0.47 -13.72
CA ARG A 204 -5.31 0.72 -13.25
C ARG A 204 -4.65 2.04 -13.65
N GLY A 205 -3.56 2.00 -14.41
CA GLY A 205 -2.90 3.17 -14.96
C GLY A 205 -2.14 4.01 -13.94
N ALA A 206 -1.58 3.39 -12.89
CA ALA A 206 -0.82 4.09 -11.87
C ALA A 206 0.25 5.02 -12.46
N LYS A 207 0.35 6.25 -11.94
CA LYS A 207 1.30 7.28 -12.44
C LYS A 207 2.75 6.79 -12.37
N GLU A 208 3.10 6.23 -11.21
CA GLU A 208 4.38 5.57 -10.94
C GLU A 208 4.11 4.37 -10.02
N ILE A 209 4.94 3.33 -10.14
CA ILE A 209 4.86 2.17 -9.26
C ILE A 209 6.25 1.95 -8.66
N VAL A 210 6.33 1.94 -7.34
CA VAL A 210 7.56 1.70 -6.58
C VAL A 210 7.36 0.58 -5.58
N VAL A 211 8.46 -0.05 -5.17
CA VAL A 211 8.46 -1.16 -4.22
C VAL A 211 8.76 -0.66 -2.81
N GLY A 212 7.87 -0.98 -1.86
CA GLY A 212 8.04 -0.64 -0.45
C GLY A 212 8.28 -1.87 0.43
N SER A 213 9.36 -1.83 1.22
CA SER A 213 9.67 -2.78 2.28
C SER A 213 10.22 -2.04 3.50
N PHE A 214 10.20 -2.66 4.68
CA PHE A 214 10.91 -2.07 5.83
C PHE A 214 12.40 -1.83 5.50
N SER A 215 12.99 -2.66 4.65
CA SER A 215 14.38 -2.56 4.20
C SER A 215 14.73 -1.21 3.58
N ASN A 216 13.80 -0.51 2.92
CA ASN A 216 14.07 0.76 2.24
C ASN A 216 13.18 1.92 2.72
N ILE A 217 12.51 1.77 3.87
CA ILE A 217 11.43 2.65 4.31
C ILE A 217 11.82 4.13 4.37
N SER A 218 12.99 4.48 4.89
CA SER A 218 13.40 5.88 5.06
C SER A 218 13.79 6.52 3.72
N LEU A 219 14.51 5.79 2.86
CA LEU A 219 14.84 6.26 1.51
C LEU A 219 13.57 6.50 0.69
N LEU A 220 12.64 5.53 0.71
CA LEU A 220 11.37 5.63 0.00
C LEU A 220 10.52 6.80 0.52
N THR A 221 10.41 6.96 1.83
CA THR A 221 9.66 8.08 2.43
C THR A 221 10.21 9.42 1.94
N ASN A 222 11.52 9.61 2.02
CA ASN A 222 12.16 10.87 1.62
C ASN A 222 11.93 11.16 0.13
N TRP A 223 12.04 10.13 -0.71
CA TRP A 223 11.78 10.26 -2.14
C TRP A 223 10.31 10.64 -2.43
N LEU A 224 9.33 10.02 -1.75
CA LEU A 224 7.91 10.36 -1.90
C LEU A 224 7.60 11.80 -1.49
N ILE A 225 8.20 12.28 -0.40
CA ILE A 225 8.06 13.68 0.05
C ILE A 225 8.58 14.63 -1.05
N GLN A 226 9.74 14.33 -1.63
CA GLN A 226 10.34 15.12 -2.70
C GLN A 226 9.55 15.11 -4.00
N GLN A 227 8.87 14.01 -4.34
CA GLN A 227 8.05 13.95 -5.56
C GLN A 227 6.87 14.91 -5.49
N ASN A 228 6.36 15.19 -4.29
CA ASN A 228 5.23 16.11 -4.11
C ASN A 228 3.98 15.66 -4.90
N GLU A 229 3.68 14.36 -4.91
CA GLU A 229 2.58 13.74 -5.64
C GLU A 229 1.60 13.01 -4.70
N HIS A 230 0.43 12.61 -5.20
CA HIS A 230 -0.48 11.71 -4.49
C HIS A 230 0.16 10.34 -4.26
N VAL A 231 -0.17 9.68 -3.14
CA VAL A 231 0.40 8.38 -2.77
C VAL A 231 -0.70 7.38 -2.47
N CYS A 232 -0.60 6.19 -3.07
CA CYS A 232 -1.41 5.03 -2.73
C CYS A 232 -0.49 3.92 -2.20
N LEU A 233 -0.66 3.54 -0.94
CA LEU A 233 0.02 2.41 -0.32
C LEU A 233 -0.80 1.14 -0.59
N LEU A 234 -0.37 0.34 -1.55
CA LEU A 234 -1.06 -0.87 -2.00
C LEU A 234 -0.47 -2.11 -1.32
N CYS A 235 -1.15 -2.60 -0.30
CA CYS A 235 -0.87 -3.91 0.30
C CYS A 235 -1.27 -5.02 -0.67
N ALA A 236 -0.38 -5.98 -0.89
CA ALA A 236 -0.62 -7.13 -1.76
C ALA A 236 -1.59 -8.14 -1.12
N GLY A 237 -1.59 -8.21 0.22
CA GLY A 237 -2.47 -9.11 0.94
C GLY A 237 -2.16 -10.58 0.67
N TRP A 238 -3.08 -11.45 1.07
CA TRP A 238 -3.00 -12.88 0.77
C TRP A 238 -4.37 -13.42 0.35
N ARG A 239 -4.50 -13.92 -0.89
CA ARG A 239 -5.79 -14.40 -1.43
C ARG A 239 -6.90 -13.37 -1.19
N ASP A 240 -6.65 -12.12 -1.56
CA ASP A 240 -7.57 -10.98 -1.41
C ASP A 240 -7.94 -10.62 0.05
N ASN A 241 -7.28 -11.23 1.04
CA ASN A 241 -7.43 -10.88 2.44
C ASN A 241 -6.33 -9.92 2.90
N VAL A 242 -6.69 -9.07 3.85
CA VAL A 242 -5.77 -8.14 4.50
C VAL A 242 -4.72 -8.90 5.31
N THR A 243 -3.46 -8.48 5.18
CA THR A 243 -2.31 -9.02 5.90
C THR A 243 -1.82 -8.01 6.95
N LEU A 244 -1.37 -8.52 8.10
CA LEU A 244 -0.97 -7.65 9.21
C LEU A 244 0.34 -6.93 8.92
N GLU A 245 1.34 -7.63 8.41
CA GLU A 245 2.66 -7.11 8.09
C GLU A 245 2.63 -5.98 7.06
N ASP A 246 1.87 -6.15 5.96
CA ASP A 246 1.74 -5.12 4.93
C ASP A 246 1.02 -3.90 5.49
N THR A 247 -0.05 -4.12 6.25
CA THR A 247 -0.81 -3.03 6.89
C THR A 247 0.02 -2.30 7.95
N ILE A 248 0.84 -3.02 8.73
CA ILE A 248 1.78 -2.43 9.71
C ILE A 248 2.85 -1.60 8.99
N PHE A 249 3.38 -2.08 7.85
CA PHE A 249 4.30 -1.29 7.03
C PHE A 249 3.63 -0.02 6.48
N ALA A 250 2.43 -0.16 5.90
CA ALA A 250 1.66 0.98 5.41
C ALA A 250 1.41 2.01 6.52
N GLY A 251 1.08 1.56 7.73
CA GLY A 251 0.92 2.42 8.90
C GLY A 251 2.21 3.13 9.33
N ALA A 252 3.36 2.46 9.22
CA ALA A 252 4.67 3.06 9.47
C ALA A 252 4.98 4.18 8.45
N MET A 253 4.65 3.95 7.18
CA MET A 253 4.77 4.94 6.10
C MET A 253 3.83 6.12 6.31
N VAL A 254 2.55 5.89 6.59
CA VAL A 254 1.56 6.95 6.90
C VAL A 254 2.08 7.85 8.03
N ARG A 255 2.60 7.24 9.10
CA ARG A 255 3.16 7.99 10.23
C ARG A 255 4.34 8.87 9.81
N LYS A 256 5.24 8.36 8.96
CA LYS A 256 6.38 9.13 8.45
C LYS A 256 5.96 10.27 7.51
N LEU A 257 4.89 10.07 6.73
CA LEU A 257 4.38 11.06 5.77
C LEU A 257 3.45 12.12 6.39
N ARG A 258 3.03 11.96 7.65
CA ARG A 258 2.04 12.84 8.32
C ARG A 258 2.40 14.32 8.36
N HIS A 259 3.68 14.68 8.35
CA HIS A 259 4.10 16.07 8.44
C HIS A 259 4.00 16.79 7.08
N ASP A 260 4.20 16.05 5.98
CA ASP A 260 4.31 16.56 4.61
C ASP A 260 3.03 16.37 3.77
N PHE A 261 2.09 15.57 4.28
CA PHE A 261 0.80 15.28 3.67
C PHE A 261 -0.34 15.70 4.61
N ARG A 262 -1.48 16.10 4.05
CA ARG A 262 -2.61 16.64 4.83
C ARG A 262 -3.89 15.83 4.70
N ARG A 263 -4.10 15.14 3.57
CA ARG A 263 -5.31 14.34 3.33
C ARG A 263 -5.01 12.85 3.54
N PHE A 264 -5.67 12.25 4.51
CA PHE A 264 -5.59 10.82 4.82
C PHE A 264 -7.00 10.25 4.89
N GLN A 265 -7.19 9.05 4.36
CA GLN A 265 -8.46 8.30 4.49
C GLN A 265 -8.48 7.45 5.77
N ASP A 266 -9.66 6.93 6.11
CA ASP A 266 -9.86 6.05 7.26
C ASP A 266 -8.95 4.84 7.24
N THR A 267 -8.66 4.26 6.07
CA THR A 267 -7.72 3.13 5.95
C THR A 267 -6.30 3.50 6.38
N ALA A 268 -5.88 4.74 6.16
CA ALA A 268 -4.59 5.24 6.65
C ALA A 268 -4.58 5.38 8.17
N LEU A 269 -5.68 5.86 8.77
CA LEU A 269 -5.83 5.90 10.23
C LEU A 269 -5.83 4.49 10.85
N VAL A 270 -6.55 3.54 10.24
CA VAL A 270 -6.57 2.13 10.66
C VAL A 270 -5.15 1.54 10.61
N ALA A 271 -4.44 1.73 9.50
CA ALA A 271 -3.08 1.23 9.34
C ALA A 271 -2.11 1.85 10.36
N GLU A 272 -2.14 3.17 10.56
CA GLU A 272 -1.27 3.82 11.55
C GLU A 272 -1.59 3.38 12.98
N THR A 273 -2.87 3.24 13.33
CA THR A 273 -3.30 2.77 14.66
C THR A 273 -2.82 1.35 14.91
N LEU A 274 -2.92 0.48 13.89
CA LEU A 274 -2.38 -0.88 13.94
C LEU A 274 -0.86 -0.85 14.13
N PHE A 275 -0.13 -0.03 13.36
CA PHE A 275 1.31 0.13 13.49
C PHE A 275 1.72 0.57 14.89
N GLN A 276 1.06 1.58 15.46
CA GLN A 276 1.33 2.06 16.82
C GLN A 276 1.11 0.95 17.86
N SER A 277 0.00 0.23 17.75
CA SER A 277 -0.33 -0.89 18.63
C SER A 277 0.68 -2.03 18.51
N ALA A 278 1.05 -2.38 17.28
CA ALA A 278 2.03 -3.41 16.97
C ALA A 278 3.44 -3.03 17.43
N ASN A 279 3.81 -1.75 17.40
CA ASN A 279 5.11 -1.30 17.85
C ASN A 279 5.29 -1.51 19.37
N VAL A 280 4.22 -1.39 20.15
CA VAL A 280 4.21 -1.69 21.59
C VAL A 280 4.13 -3.20 21.85
N ARG A 281 3.32 -3.93 21.07
CA ARG A 281 3.02 -5.35 21.30
C ARG A 281 3.51 -6.26 20.18
N LYS A 282 4.74 -6.07 19.69
CA LYS A 282 5.30 -6.79 18.53
C LYS A 282 5.06 -8.30 18.58
N ARG A 283 5.47 -8.93 19.69
CA ARG A 283 5.33 -10.38 19.90
C ARG A 283 3.88 -10.88 19.80
N TYR A 284 2.90 -10.07 20.23
CA TYR A 284 1.49 -10.45 20.14
C TYR A 284 1.04 -10.51 18.68
N PHE A 285 1.29 -9.45 17.91
CA PHE A 285 0.85 -9.38 16.51
C PHE A 285 1.55 -10.41 15.62
N PHE A 286 2.83 -10.72 15.88
CA PHE A 286 3.48 -11.83 15.19
C PHE A 286 2.83 -13.17 15.54
N ARG A 287 2.71 -13.52 16.82
CA ARG A 287 2.19 -14.83 17.24
C ARG A 287 0.76 -15.12 16.79
N HIS A 288 -0.04 -14.10 16.53
CA HIS A 288 -1.46 -14.23 16.19
C HIS A 288 -1.78 -13.83 14.73
N SER A 289 -0.77 -13.48 13.93
CA SER A 289 -0.96 -13.29 12.49
C SER A 289 -1.17 -14.65 11.81
N SER A 290 -2.25 -14.79 11.05
CA SER A 290 -2.53 -16.01 10.27
C SER A 290 -1.45 -16.25 9.20
N HIS A 291 -0.97 -15.18 8.55
CA HIS A 291 0.12 -15.27 7.58
C HIS A 291 1.43 -15.68 8.26
N PHE A 292 1.72 -15.13 9.44
CA PHE A 292 2.89 -15.54 10.23
C PHE A 292 2.80 -17.01 10.65
N TYR A 293 1.64 -17.43 11.16
CA TYR A 293 1.40 -18.82 11.58
C TYR A 293 1.72 -19.79 10.44
N ARG A 294 1.29 -19.48 9.20
CA ARG A 294 1.65 -20.29 8.03
C ARG A 294 3.15 -20.33 7.76
N LEU A 295 3.84 -19.18 7.80
CA LEU A 295 5.28 -19.13 7.53
C LEU A 295 6.09 -19.88 8.60
N VAL A 296 5.63 -19.89 9.84
CA VAL A 296 6.18 -20.74 10.90
C VAL A 296 6.09 -22.22 10.54
N HIS A 297 4.98 -22.68 9.95
CA HIS A 297 4.80 -24.08 9.51
C HIS A 297 5.71 -24.46 8.34
N LEU A 298 6.15 -23.47 7.56
CA LEU A 298 7.13 -23.62 6.49
C LEU A 298 8.58 -23.44 6.99
N ASN A 299 8.80 -23.31 8.31
CA ASN A 299 10.10 -23.04 8.93
C ASN A 299 10.78 -21.72 8.49
N LEU A 300 10.00 -20.71 8.09
CA LEU A 300 10.49 -19.42 7.58
C LEU A 300 10.56 -18.31 8.65
N GLN A 301 10.82 -18.67 9.90
CA GLN A 301 10.77 -17.74 11.04
C GLN A 301 11.84 -16.64 10.97
N GLU A 302 13.05 -17.00 10.56
CA GLU A 302 14.16 -16.05 10.43
C GLU A 302 13.91 -15.04 9.31
N GLU A 303 13.24 -15.46 8.24
CA GLU A 303 12.87 -14.56 7.15
C GLU A 303 11.84 -13.52 7.58
N VAL A 304 10.88 -13.90 8.42
CA VAL A 304 9.94 -12.93 8.98
C VAL A 304 10.67 -11.91 9.83
N LYS A 305 11.56 -12.35 10.72
CA LYS A 305 12.36 -11.41 11.54
C LYS A 305 13.16 -10.48 10.66
N TYR A 306 13.79 -11.04 9.63
CA TYR A 306 14.60 -10.31 8.67
C TYR A 306 13.81 -9.24 7.92
N ALA A 307 12.63 -9.57 7.38
CA ALA A 307 11.78 -8.64 6.63
C ALA A 307 11.24 -7.46 7.46
N MET A 308 11.34 -7.53 8.78
CA MET A 308 10.90 -6.48 9.70
C MET A 308 12.03 -5.53 10.12
N HIS A 309 13.28 -5.81 9.74
CA HIS A 309 14.38 -4.89 9.93
C HIS A 309 14.22 -3.67 9.01
N ARG A 310 14.54 -2.49 9.55
CA ARG A 310 14.37 -1.23 8.86
C ARG A 310 15.67 -0.78 8.24
N ASP A 311 15.58 -0.18 7.06
CA ASP A 311 16.69 0.54 6.43
C ASP A 311 17.95 -0.34 6.23
N THR A 312 17.75 -1.63 5.92
CA THR A 312 18.82 -2.59 5.67
C THR A 312 19.36 -2.53 4.23
N HIS A 313 18.53 -2.12 3.27
CA HIS A 313 18.88 -2.06 1.85
C HIS A 313 18.43 -0.71 1.27
N PRO A 314 19.35 0.26 1.10
CA PRO A 314 19.03 1.62 0.64
C PRO A 314 18.83 1.69 -0.88
N VAL A 315 17.88 0.92 -1.39
CA VAL A 315 17.50 0.84 -2.81
C VAL A 315 16.09 1.37 -3.02
N LEU A 316 15.82 1.89 -4.22
CA LEU A 316 14.50 2.41 -4.58
C LEU A 316 14.04 1.79 -5.90
N PRO A 317 13.44 0.59 -5.86
CA PRO A 317 12.95 -0.06 -7.05
C PRO A 317 11.72 0.66 -7.61
N ILE A 318 11.77 1.03 -8.88
CA ILE A 318 10.68 1.67 -9.63
C ILE A 318 10.37 0.87 -10.89
N MET A 319 9.10 0.76 -11.24
CA MET A 319 8.63 0.12 -12.47
C MET A 319 8.77 1.06 -13.66
N ILE A 320 9.47 0.61 -14.70
CA ILE A 320 9.62 1.29 -15.97
C ILE A 320 9.21 0.32 -17.08
N GLY A 321 8.06 0.56 -17.69
CA GLY A 321 7.45 -0.41 -18.61
C GLY A 321 7.07 -1.69 -17.86
N ASN A 322 7.76 -2.79 -18.17
CA ASN A 322 7.61 -4.10 -17.50
C ASN A 322 8.83 -4.51 -16.65
N GLU A 323 9.81 -3.61 -16.48
CA GLU A 323 11.04 -3.88 -15.73
C GLU A 323 11.10 -3.00 -14.48
N LEU A 324 11.46 -3.58 -13.34
CA LEU A 324 11.90 -2.85 -12.15
C LEU A 324 13.38 -2.48 -12.28
N HIS A 325 13.69 -1.25 -11.91
CA HIS A 325 15.05 -0.69 -11.87
C HIS A 325 15.29 0.01 -10.53
N ASP A 326 16.52 -0.06 -10.01
CA ASP A 326 16.90 0.66 -8.79
C ASP A 326 17.35 2.09 -9.13
N ILE A 327 16.51 3.08 -8.83
CA ILE A 327 16.83 4.48 -9.12
C ILE A 327 17.65 5.17 -8.02
N SER A 328 17.96 4.51 -6.90
CA SER A 328 18.85 5.10 -5.88
C SER A 328 20.28 5.29 -6.39
N LYS A 329 20.68 4.51 -7.39
CA LYS A 329 22.02 4.54 -8.03
C LYS A 329 22.08 5.46 -9.25
N VAL A 330 20.95 6.00 -9.71
CA VAL A 330 20.91 6.87 -10.89
C VAL A 330 21.49 8.23 -10.54
N LYS A 331 22.55 8.63 -11.25
CA LYS A 331 23.13 9.96 -11.11
C LYS A 331 22.28 10.98 -11.88
N GLY A 332 21.67 11.94 -11.18
CA GLY A 332 20.88 13.02 -11.78
C GLY A 332 19.37 12.77 -11.75
N ASP A 333 18.64 13.35 -12.71
CA ASP A 333 17.18 13.23 -12.79
C ASP A 333 16.76 11.83 -13.28
N TYR A 334 16.11 11.06 -12.42
CA TYR A 334 15.61 9.71 -12.76
C TYR A 334 14.61 9.72 -13.92
N LYS A 335 13.96 10.85 -14.22
CA LYS A 335 13.03 10.97 -15.36
C LYS A 335 13.76 10.84 -16.70
N ALA A 336 15.02 11.31 -16.79
CA ALA A 336 15.84 11.13 -17.99
C ALA A 336 16.22 9.65 -18.17
N PHE A 337 16.65 9.00 -17.09
CA PHE A 337 16.90 7.56 -17.07
C PHE A 337 15.66 6.75 -17.47
N LYS A 338 14.49 7.10 -16.92
CA LYS A 338 13.21 6.47 -17.26
C LYS A 338 12.89 6.58 -18.75
N LYS A 339 13.04 7.77 -19.34
CA LYS A 339 12.82 7.98 -20.79
C LYS A 339 13.78 7.13 -21.64
N GLN A 340 15.05 7.03 -21.23
CA GLN A 340 16.03 6.21 -21.92
C GLN A 340 15.61 4.72 -21.91
N VAL A 341 15.32 4.17 -20.73
CA VAL A 341 14.91 2.77 -20.58
C VAL A 341 13.64 2.47 -21.38
N GLN A 342 12.65 3.37 -21.38
CA GLN A 342 11.43 3.23 -22.18
C GLN A 342 11.71 3.21 -23.69
N ALA A 343 12.64 4.05 -24.17
CA ALA A 343 13.04 4.06 -25.57
C ALA A 343 13.73 2.74 -25.96
N GLU A 344 14.61 2.22 -25.10
CA GLU A 344 15.28 0.93 -25.29
C GLU A 344 14.30 -0.25 -25.30
N GLN A 345 13.30 -0.26 -24.40
CA GLN A 345 12.24 -1.28 -24.39
C GLN A 345 11.40 -1.23 -25.67
N LYS A 346 11.02 -0.03 -26.12
CA LYS A 346 10.27 0.15 -27.38
C LYS A 346 11.08 -0.34 -28.59
N ALA A 347 12.39 -0.05 -28.62
CA ALA A 347 13.29 -0.54 -29.66
C ALA A 347 13.45 -2.07 -29.62
N ARG A 348 13.50 -2.68 -28.43
CA ARG A 348 13.52 -4.15 -28.26
C ARG A 348 12.23 -4.79 -28.75
N ALA A 349 11.07 -4.26 -28.36
CA ALA A 349 9.77 -4.75 -28.81
C ALA A 349 9.61 -4.67 -30.34
N ALA A 350 10.09 -3.59 -30.97
CA ALA A 350 10.04 -3.42 -32.43
C ALA A 350 10.95 -4.38 -33.20
N ARG A 351 11.94 -5.03 -32.56
CA ARG A 351 12.81 -6.05 -33.19
C ARG A 351 12.26 -7.47 -33.08
N GLN A 352 11.24 -7.68 -32.25
CA GLN A 352 10.61 -8.98 -32.02
C GLN A 352 9.33 -9.18 -32.87
N VAL A 353 8.87 -8.12 -33.54
CA VAL A 353 7.80 -8.11 -34.55
C VAL A 353 8.44 -8.10 -35.93
#